data_AF-A0A9P8DZS5-F1
#
_entry.id   AF-A0A9P8DZS5-F1
#
_cell.length_a   1.000
_cell.length_b   1.000
_cell.length_c   1.000
_cell.angle_alpha   90.00
_cell.angle_beta   90.00
_cell.angle_gamma   90.00
#
_symmetry.space_group_name_H-M   'P 1'
#
loop_
_entity.id
_entity.type
_entity.pdbx_description
1 polymer ?
#
loop_
_entity_poly.entity_id
_entity_poly.type
_entity_poly.pdbx_seq_one_letter_code
_entity_poly.pdbx_strand_id
1 'polypeptide(L)'
;MGTGKKEAARKTRQGKVGDGMANVKVKGENFYRDAKKVKKLNVLTKGTAQRNAAGEITKAAVFQSRERPSARIEPNRKWFTNTRVISQDALSAFRGAVQAQQNDPYSYLLKQNKLPMSLIKDDETKKNGLKQHQAKIAVETAPFSDTFGPKAQRKRPKLAVSSLVDLAGESDKMHETYLDRLEQARLASGQATDDGQETEADGALTAAREAIFSKGQSKRIWNELYKVIDSSDVVIHVLDARDPLGTRCRSVEKYIREEAPHKHLLFVLNKCDLIPTSVAIKVGPPLDPVMDV
;
A
#
# COMPACT_ATOMS: atom_id res chain seq x y z
N MET A 1 -33.40 -43.61 32.00
CA MET A 1 -33.26 -42.15 31.74
C MET A 1 -31.82 -41.73 31.99
N GLY A 2 -31.13 -41.11 31.02
CA GLY A 2 -29.72 -40.73 31.16
C GLY A 2 -29.50 -39.62 32.18
N THR A 3 -28.79 -39.90 33.28
CA THR A 3 -28.41 -38.92 34.31
C THR A 3 -27.16 -38.12 33.93
N GLY A 4 -26.24 -38.71 33.14
CA GLY A 4 -24.95 -38.09 32.80
C GLY A 4 -24.94 -37.06 31.67
N LYS A 5 -25.90 -37.11 30.72
CA LYS A 5 -26.01 -36.21 29.56
C LYS A 5 -27.03 -35.08 29.76
N LYS A 6 -27.14 -34.56 31.00
CA LYS A 6 -27.97 -33.39 31.33
C LYS A 6 -27.10 -32.16 31.49
N GLU A 7 -27.61 -30.99 31.09
CA GLU A 7 -26.89 -29.72 31.24
C GLU A 7 -26.58 -29.38 32.70
N ALA A 8 -27.49 -29.70 33.63
CA ALA A 8 -27.23 -29.55 35.06
C ALA A 8 -26.04 -30.40 35.52
N ALA A 9 -26.02 -31.69 35.19
CA ALA A 9 -24.93 -32.61 35.51
C ALA A 9 -23.60 -32.22 34.84
N ARG A 10 -23.65 -31.70 33.60
CA ARG A 10 -22.48 -31.17 32.88
C ARG A 10 -21.89 -29.97 33.63
N LYS A 11 -22.72 -29.01 34.03
CA LYS A 11 -22.27 -27.81 34.75
C LYS A 11 -21.65 -28.15 36.09
N THR A 12 -22.23 -29.10 36.82
CA THR A 12 -21.64 -29.65 38.05
C THR A 12 -20.29 -30.31 37.80
N ARG A 13 -20.19 -31.18 36.79
CA ARG A 13 -18.92 -31.84 36.43
C ARG A 13 -17.84 -30.86 35.98
N GLN A 14 -18.23 -29.77 35.31
CA GLN A 14 -17.30 -28.74 34.84
C GLN A 14 -16.96 -27.69 35.90
N GLY A 15 -17.49 -27.81 37.13
CA GLY A 15 -17.30 -26.81 38.19
C GLY A 15 -17.97 -25.46 37.89
N LYS A 16 -18.85 -25.37 36.88
CA LYS A 16 -19.53 -24.14 36.43
C LYS A 16 -20.91 -23.99 37.06
N VAL A 17 -21.04 -24.33 38.33
CA VAL A 17 -22.33 -24.38 39.06
C VAL A 17 -22.75 -22.99 39.56
N GLY A 18 -21.78 -22.11 39.82
CA GLY A 18 -22.05 -20.76 40.31
C GLY A 18 -21.15 -19.75 39.61
N ASP A 19 -21.76 -18.84 38.85
CA ASP A 19 -21.11 -17.65 38.29
C ASP A 19 -21.43 -16.40 39.16
N GLY A 20 -21.87 -16.60 40.40
CA GLY A 20 -22.38 -15.55 41.31
C GLY A 20 -23.70 -14.88 40.86
N MET A 21 -24.05 -14.98 39.59
CA MET A 21 -25.25 -14.43 38.97
C MET A 21 -26.18 -15.55 38.49
N ALA A 22 -27.18 -15.90 39.30
CA ALA A 22 -28.05 -17.07 39.06
C ALA A 22 -28.86 -17.04 37.74
N ASN A 23 -29.04 -15.86 37.13
CA ASN A 23 -29.97 -15.63 36.02
C ASN A 23 -29.34 -15.35 34.64
N VAL A 24 -28.02 -15.29 34.52
CA VAL A 24 -27.37 -14.96 33.23
C VAL A 24 -27.10 -16.24 32.44
N LYS A 25 -28.15 -16.85 31.87
CA LYS A 25 -28.05 -18.02 30.99
C LYS A 25 -28.36 -17.63 29.55
N VAL A 26 -27.45 -17.95 28.63
CA VAL A 26 -27.68 -17.73 27.19
C VAL A 26 -28.40 -18.94 26.61
N LYS A 27 -29.58 -18.72 26.05
CA LYS A 27 -30.36 -19.78 25.39
C LYS A 27 -29.52 -20.42 24.27
N GLY A 28 -29.41 -21.75 24.29
CA GLY A 28 -28.65 -22.53 23.30
C GLY A 28 -27.23 -22.88 23.71
N GLU A 29 -26.80 -22.58 24.93
CA GLU A 29 -25.57 -23.13 25.51
C GLU A 29 -25.70 -24.66 25.67
N ASN A 30 -24.70 -25.40 25.21
CA ASN A 30 -24.63 -26.86 25.34
C ASN A 30 -23.18 -27.34 25.44
N PHE A 31 -22.96 -28.66 25.39
CA PHE A 31 -21.61 -29.24 25.41
C PHE A 31 -20.65 -28.70 24.31
N TYR A 32 -21.16 -28.37 23.12
CA TYR A 32 -20.34 -27.95 21.96
C TYR A 32 -20.23 -26.43 21.79
N ARG A 33 -21.17 -25.66 22.39
CA ARG A 33 -21.30 -24.23 22.21
C ARG A 33 -21.38 -23.55 23.57
N ASP A 34 -20.33 -22.80 23.89
CA ASP A 34 -20.30 -21.92 25.04
C ASP A 34 -21.11 -20.63 24.77
N ALA A 35 -21.37 -19.87 25.83
CA ALA A 35 -22.15 -18.64 25.74
C ALA A 35 -21.56 -17.63 24.73
N LYS A 36 -20.23 -17.54 24.59
CA LYS A 36 -19.56 -16.64 23.63
C LYS A 36 -19.78 -17.10 22.19
N LYS A 37 -19.61 -18.39 21.89
CA LYS A 37 -19.85 -18.96 20.55
C LYS A 37 -21.32 -18.87 20.15
N VAL A 38 -22.25 -19.08 21.10
CA VAL A 38 -23.68 -18.87 20.85
C VAL A 38 -23.98 -17.41 20.50
N LYS A 39 -23.42 -16.45 21.23
CA LYS A 39 -23.57 -15.01 20.90
C LYS A 39 -22.99 -14.69 19.52
N LYS A 40 -21.81 -15.20 19.18
CA LYS A 40 -21.19 -15.00 17.84
C LYS A 40 -22.04 -15.57 16.71
N LEU A 41 -22.54 -16.81 16.87
CA LEU A 41 -23.42 -17.43 15.87
C LEU A 41 -24.75 -16.68 15.71
N ASN A 42 -25.29 -16.15 16.81
CA ASN A 42 -26.49 -15.34 16.77
C ASN A 42 -26.31 -14.04 15.98
N VAL A 43 -25.09 -13.52 15.78
CA VAL A 43 -24.88 -12.32 14.94
C VAL A 43 -25.21 -12.59 13.47
N LEU A 44 -24.99 -13.82 12.99
CA LEU A 44 -25.26 -14.19 11.59
C LEU A 44 -26.77 -14.29 11.30
N THR A 45 -27.57 -14.63 12.30
CA THR A 45 -29.02 -14.87 12.15
C THR A 45 -29.88 -13.77 12.73
N LYS A 46 -29.39 -13.07 13.76
CA LYS A 46 -30.09 -11.97 14.43
C LYS A 46 -29.49 -10.65 13.99
N GLY A 47 -30.35 -9.80 13.45
CA GLY A 47 -29.99 -8.46 12.97
C GLY A 47 -31.20 -7.69 12.43
N THR A 48 -32.34 -8.36 12.29
CA THR A 48 -33.57 -7.78 11.77
C THR A 48 -34.34 -7.02 12.85
N ALA A 49 -35.15 -6.07 12.41
CA ALA A 49 -36.08 -5.36 13.27
C ALA A 49 -37.21 -6.30 13.73
N GLN A 50 -37.62 -6.20 14.99
CA GLN A 50 -38.80 -6.90 15.51
C GLN A 50 -40.02 -6.00 15.36
N ARG A 51 -41.16 -6.60 15.01
CA ARG A 51 -42.42 -5.89 14.78
C ARG A 51 -43.56 -6.49 15.59
N ASN A 52 -44.55 -5.67 15.95
CA ASN A 52 -45.82 -6.15 16.49
C ASN A 52 -46.72 -6.69 15.37
N ALA A 53 -47.88 -7.24 15.73
CA ALA A 53 -48.86 -7.74 14.75
C ALA A 53 -49.42 -6.64 13.83
N ALA A 54 -49.43 -5.38 14.28
CA ALA A 54 -49.82 -4.21 13.48
C ALA A 54 -48.72 -3.75 12.49
N GLY A 55 -47.53 -4.37 12.52
CA GLY A 55 -46.42 -4.05 11.63
C GLY A 55 -45.49 -2.93 12.10
N GLU A 56 -45.72 -2.37 13.30
CA GLU A 56 -44.90 -1.34 13.91
C GLU A 56 -43.63 -1.95 14.51
N ILE A 57 -42.50 -1.24 14.39
CA ILE A 57 -41.20 -1.70 14.88
C ILE A 57 -41.14 -1.58 16.41
N THR A 58 -41.12 -2.70 17.11
CA THR A 58 -40.95 -2.75 18.58
C THR A 58 -39.48 -2.70 18.98
N LYS A 59 -38.60 -3.25 18.14
CA LYS A 59 -37.14 -3.20 18.35
C LYS A 59 -36.45 -2.95 17.02
N ALA A 60 -35.67 -1.87 16.94
CA ALA A 60 -34.86 -1.57 15.77
C ALA A 60 -33.83 -2.68 15.51
N ALA A 61 -33.46 -2.82 14.23
CA ALA A 61 -32.36 -3.67 13.82
C ALA A 61 -31.03 -3.24 14.49
N VAL A 62 -30.09 -4.17 14.57
CA VAL A 62 -28.79 -3.91 15.21
C VAL A 62 -28.06 -2.81 14.43
N PHE A 63 -27.53 -1.80 15.13
CA PHE A 63 -26.90 -0.60 14.56
C PHE A 63 -27.83 0.32 13.73
N GLN A 64 -29.15 0.18 13.86
CA GLN A 64 -30.14 1.02 13.18
C GLN A 64 -31.07 1.75 14.16
N SER A 65 -30.56 2.17 15.32
CA SER A 65 -31.30 3.00 16.27
C SER A 65 -31.61 4.36 15.66
N ARG A 66 -32.86 4.81 15.76
CA ARG A 66 -33.30 6.13 15.28
C ARG A 66 -33.11 7.26 16.30
N GLU A 67 -32.69 6.91 17.51
CA GLU A 67 -32.44 7.85 18.59
C GLU A 67 -31.21 8.72 18.27
N ARG A 68 -31.37 10.04 18.34
CA ARG A 68 -30.26 10.98 18.17
C ARG A 68 -29.51 11.12 19.50
N PRO A 69 -28.21 10.78 19.58
CA PRO A 69 -27.46 10.95 20.81
C PRO A 69 -27.17 12.42 21.10
N SER A 70 -27.01 12.76 22.38
CA SER A 70 -26.48 14.06 22.79
C SER A 70 -24.97 14.09 22.59
N ALA A 71 -24.51 14.72 21.50
CA ALA A 71 -23.10 14.81 21.14
C ALA A 71 -22.44 16.06 21.73
N ARG A 72 -22.31 16.12 23.07
CA ARG A 72 -21.58 17.20 23.76
C ARG A 72 -20.18 16.73 24.16
N ILE A 73 -19.16 17.51 23.84
CA ILE A 73 -17.78 17.28 24.29
C ILE A 73 -17.58 18.06 25.58
N GLU A 74 -17.26 17.36 26.67
CA GLU A 74 -17.00 18.00 27.95
C GLU A 74 -15.65 18.75 27.90
N PRO A 75 -15.60 20.02 28.35
CA PRO A 75 -14.34 20.75 28.44
C PRO A 75 -13.45 20.08 29.48
N ASN A 76 -12.24 19.69 29.08
CA ASN A 76 -11.28 19.07 30.00
C ASN A 76 -9.86 19.58 29.70
N ARG A 77 -9.06 19.78 30.74
CA ARG A 77 -7.68 20.29 30.61
C ARG A 77 -6.75 19.29 29.90
N LYS A 78 -7.07 17.99 29.97
CA LYS A 78 -6.30 16.90 29.37
C LYS A 78 -6.17 17.01 27.84
N TRP A 79 -7.11 17.68 27.18
CA TRP A 79 -7.08 17.89 25.73
C TRP A 79 -5.89 18.74 25.28
N PHE A 80 -5.40 19.62 26.16
CA PHE A 80 -4.31 20.55 25.89
C PHE A 80 -2.96 20.06 26.42
N THR A 81 -2.91 18.86 27.02
CA THR A 81 -1.66 18.26 27.47
C THR A 81 -1.06 17.42 26.36
N ASN A 82 0.27 17.45 26.21
CA ASN A 82 0.97 16.62 25.23
C ASN A 82 0.67 15.13 25.46
N THR A 83 0.11 14.45 24.45
CA THR A 83 -0.35 13.06 24.55
C THR A 83 0.74 12.03 24.25
N ARG A 84 1.71 12.38 23.40
CA ARG A 84 2.92 11.57 23.13
C ARG A 84 4.12 12.49 23.01
N VAL A 85 5.16 12.20 23.81
CA VAL A 85 6.46 12.90 23.78
C VAL A 85 7.55 11.84 23.62
N ILE A 86 8.58 12.15 22.85
CA ILE A 86 9.78 11.32 22.67
C ILE A 86 11.00 12.21 22.91
N SER A 87 12.02 11.68 23.59
CA SER A 87 13.29 12.39 23.74
C SER A 87 14.12 12.30 22.46
N GLN A 88 15.00 13.28 22.24
CA GLN A 88 15.85 13.31 21.05
C GLN A 88 16.79 12.09 20.99
N ASP A 89 17.35 11.67 22.13
CA ASP A 89 18.26 10.52 22.19
C ASP A 89 17.54 9.22 21.84
N ALA A 90 16.31 9.03 22.36
CA ALA A 90 15.50 7.87 22.04
C ALA A 90 15.09 7.85 20.56
N LEU A 91 14.82 9.02 19.97
CA LEU A 91 14.50 9.18 18.56
C LEU A 91 15.71 8.82 17.67
N SER A 92 16.91 9.32 18.01
CA SER A 92 18.14 8.99 17.29
C SER A 92 18.47 7.49 17.37
N ALA A 93 18.37 6.89 18.55
CA ALA A 93 18.56 5.44 18.73
C ALA A 93 17.53 4.63 17.92
N PHE A 94 16.28 5.07 17.91
CA PHE A 94 15.21 4.42 17.15
C PHE A 94 15.45 4.51 15.63
N ARG A 95 15.89 5.67 15.12
CA ARG A 95 16.29 5.82 13.70
C ARG A 95 17.40 4.86 13.33
N GLY A 96 18.45 4.76 14.15
CA GLY A 96 19.56 3.83 13.92
C GLY A 96 19.10 2.37 13.87
N ALA A 97 18.26 1.95 14.83
CA ALA A 97 17.76 0.58 14.89
C ALA A 97 16.86 0.23 13.69
N VAL A 98 15.96 1.14 13.28
CA VAL A 98 15.08 0.90 12.14
C VAL A 98 15.86 0.91 10.82
N GLN A 99 16.82 1.81 10.64
CA GLN A 99 17.65 1.84 9.44
C GLN A 99 18.48 0.56 9.27
N ALA A 100 19.00 0.01 10.37
CA ALA A 100 19.74 -1.25 10.35
C ALA A 100 18.86 -2.43 9.90
N GLN A 101 17.58 -2.47 10.29
CA GLN A 101 16.66 -3.56 9.97
C GLN A 101 15.84 -3.33 8.70
N GLN A 102 15.72 -2.10 8.21
CA GLN A 102 14.88 -1.77 7.05
C GLN A 102 15.35 -2.43 5.75
N ASN A 103 16.65 -2.70 5.64
CA ASN A 103 17.25 -3.31 4.46
C ASN A 103 17.27 -4.85 4.53
N ASP A 104 16.99 -5.44 5.69
CA ASP A 104 16.94 -6.90 5.84
C ASP A 104 15.58 -7.43 5.34
N PRO A 105 15.53 -8.18 4.23
CA PRO A 105 14.29 -8.70 3.67
C PRO A 105 13.64 -9.81 4.52
N TYR A 106 14.36 -10.41 5.47
CA TYR A 106 13.86 -11.51 6.29
C TYR A 106 13.25 -11.05 7.62
N SER A 107 13.58 -9.83 8.06
CA SER A 107 13.01 -9.25 9.28
C SER A 107 11.74 -8.46 8.99
N TYR A 108 10.72 -8.63 9.85
CA TYR A 108 9.43 -7.95 9.69
C TYR A 108 9.01 -7.20 10.95
N LEU A 109 8.57 -5.95 10.78
CA LEU A 109 8.07 -5.10 11.86
C LEU A 109 6.58 -5.34 12.10
N LEU A 110 6.23 -6.10 13.16
CA LEU A 110 4.83 -6.50 13.45
C LEU A 110 3.94 -5.37 14.00
N LYS A 111 4.48 -4.44 14.81
CA LYS A 111 3.67 -3.43 15.53
C LYS A 111 3.93 -2.00 15.07
N GLN A 112 3.70 -1.74 13.79
CA GLN A 112 3.96 -0.41 13.18
C GLN A 112 3.05 0.70 13.74
N ASN A 113 1.78 0.41 14.04
CA ASN A 113 0.79 1.42 14.44
C ASN A 113 1.09 2.14 15.76
N LYS A 114 1.94 1.56 16.61
CA LYS A 114 2.33 2.19 17.89
C LYS A 114 3.60 3.04 17.76
N LEU A 115 4.39 2.83 16.71
CA LEU A 115 5.67 3.49 16.51
C LEU A 115 5.51 4.77 15.68
N PRO A 116 6.26 5.84 15.99
CA PRO A 116 6.20 7.09 15.25
C PRO A 116 6.99 6.99 13.93
N MET A 117 6.50 6.16 12.99
CA MET A 117 7.18 5.90 11.71
C MET A 117 7.35 7.16 10.84
N SER A 118 6.52 8.18 11.04
CA SER A 118 6.65 9.48 10.35
C SER A 118 7.92 10.24 10.71
N LEU A 119 8.50 9.99 11.90
CA LEU A 119 9.73 10.65 12.36
C LEU A 119 11.00 9.96 11.86
N ILE A 120 10.90 8.83 11.16
CA ILE A 120 12.04 8.05 10.67
C ILE A 120 12.48 8.53 9.29
N LYS A 121 11.51 8.83 8.42
CA LYS A 121 11.75 9.30 7.06
C LYS A 121 11.91 10.82 7.06
N ASP A 122 13.12 11.29 7.40
CA ASP A 122 13.51 12.65 7.03
C ASP A 122 13.64 12.64 5.50
N ASP A 123 12.58 12.98 4.77
CA ASP A 123 12.66 13.13 3.33
C ASP A 123 13.76 14.18 3.05
N GLU A 124 14.84 13.81 2.38
CA GLU A 124 15.94 14.76 2.03
C GLU A 124 15.40 15.99 1.26
N THR A 125 14.23 15.85 0.63
CA THR A 125 13.48 16.93 -0.05
C THR A 125 12.72 17.88 0.87
N LYS A 126 12.66 17.60 2.18
CA LYS A 126 11.96 18.39 3.20
C LYS A 126 12.94 18.91 4.26
N LYS A 127 13.81 19.84 3.88
CA LYS A 127 14.60 20.59 4.86
C LYS A 127 13.63 21.43 5.73
N ASN A 128 13.63 21.20 7.05
CA ASN A 128 12.70 21.80 8.03
C ASN A 128 11.20 21.48 7.81
N GLY A 129 10.86 20.31 7.25
CA GLY A 129 9.46 19.86 7.15
C GLY A 129 8.61 20.53 6.07
N LEU A 130 9.16 21.50 5.33
CA LEU A 130 8.53 22.05 4.13
C LEU A 130 9.07 21.35 2.88
N LYS A 131 8.15 20.88 2.03
CA LYS A 131 8.49 20.31 0.72
C LYS A 131 8.97 21.44 -0.20
N GLN A 132 10.28 21.56 -0.38
CA GLN A 132 10.87 22.59 -1.24
C GLN A 132 10.87 22.10 -2.68
N HIS A 133 9.80 22.41 -3.41
CA HIS A 133 9.81 22.23 -4.86
C HIS A 133 10.64 23.35 -5.48
N GLN A 134 11.72 23.02 -6.19
CA GLN A 134 12.54 24.01 -6.91
C GLN A 134 11.70 24.87 -7.86
N ALA A 135 10.69 24.28 -8.51
CA ALA A 135 9.71 25.00 -9.33
C ALA A 135 8.91 26.02 -8.53
N LYS A 136 8.52 25.71 -7.28
CA LYS A 136 7.80 26.65 -6.42
C LYS A 136 8.69 27.84 -6.04
N ILE A 137 9.96 27.57 -5.70
CA ILE A 137 10.95 28.61 -5.43
C ILE A 137 11.16 29.50 -6.66
N ALA A 138 11.25 28.91 -7.86
CA ALA A 138 11.37 29.65 -9.11
C ALA A 138 10.13 30.52 -9.41
N VAL A 139 8.92 30.01 -9.18
CA VAL A 139 7.68 30.75 -9.39
C VAL A 139 7.49 31.87 -8.37
N GLU A 140 7.86 31.65 -7.10
CA GLU A 140 7.79 32.68 -6.05
C GLU A 140 8.83 33.78 -6.27
N THR A 141 10.03 33.43 -6.75
CA THR A 141 11.09 34.42 -7.03
C THR A 141 10.91 35.14 -8.35
N ALA A 142 10.27 34.51 -9.34
CA ALA A 142 10.07 35.06 -10.67
C ALA A 142 8.70 34.63 -11.24
N PRO A 143 7.61 35.30 -10.84
CA PRO A 143 6.27 34.95 -11.29
C PRO A 143 6.10 35.18 -12.80
N PHE A 144 5.15 34.48 -13.41
CA PHE A 144 4.94 34.50 -14.86
C PHE A 144 4.63 35.90 -15.39
N SER A 145 3.82 36.68 -14.68
CA SER A 145 3.46 38.06 -15.04
C SER A 145 4.65 39.01 -15.15
N ASP A 146 5.69 38.73 -14.37
CA ASP A 146 6.86 39.61 -14.23
C ASP A 146 7.99 39.15 -15.15
N THR A 147 7.95 37.87 -15.57
CA THR A 147 8.93 37.27 -16.48
C THR A 147 8.51 37.37 -17.95
N PHE A 148 7.21 37.28 -18.25
CA PHE A 148 6.65 37.30 -19.61
C PHE A 148 5.37 38.14 -19.69
N GLY A 149 5.14 38.79 -20.84
CA GLY A 149 3.94 39.57 -21.13
C GLY A 149 4.14 41.09 -21.10
N PRO A 150 3.05 41.88 -21.26
CA PRO A 150 3.15 43.34 -21.43
C PRO A 150 3.75 44.08 -20.22
N LYS A 151 3.63 43.50 -19.02
CA LYS A 151 4.14 44.05 -17.76
C LYS A 151 5.47 43.43 -17.32
N ALA A 152 6.15 42.67 -18.20
CA ALA A 152 7.38 41.97 -17.87
C ALA A 152 8.48 42.93 -17.38
N GLN A 153 8.98 42.66 -16.18
CA GLN A 153 10.05 43.40 -15.51
C GLN A 153 11.44 42.80 -15.82
N ARG A 154 11.52 41.53 -16.27
CA ARG A 154 12.79 40.88 -16.58
C ARG A 154 13.41 41.43 -17.88
N LYS A 155 14.50 42.20 -17.75
CA LYS A 155 15.24 42.78 -18.90
C LYS A 155 16.42 41.95 -19.38
N ARG A 156 17.02 41.09 -18.55
CA ARG A 156 18.20 40.29 -18.88
C ARG A 156 18.01 38.81 -18.50
N PRO A 157 18.47 37.86 -19.32
CA PRO A 157 18.48 36.45 -18.97
C PRO A 157 19.56 36.16 -17.92
N LYS A 158 19.29 35.19 -17.03
CA LYS A 158 20.32 34.60 -16.18
C LYS A 158 20.94 33.45 -16.97
N LEU A 159 22.15 33.66 -17.50
CA LEU A 159 22.90 32.64 -18.20
C LEU A 159 23.79 31.89 -17.21
N ALA A 160 24.00 30.59 -17.44
CA ALA A 160 24.91 29.76 -16.64
C ALA A 160 26.39 29.89 -17.07
N VAL A 161 26.65 30.58 -18.19
CA VAL A 161 27.98 30.75 -18.79
C VAL A 161 28.51 32.16 -18.58
N SER A 162 29.84 32.27 -18.41
CA SER A 162 30.53 33.55 -18.17
C SER A 162 31.08 34.21 -19.44
N SER A 163 31.44 33.44 -20.46
CA SER A 163 32.03 33.94 -21.71
C SER A 163 31.31 33.45 -22.96
N LEU A 164 31.52 34.15 -24.08
CA LEU A 164 30.95 33.76 -25.38
C LEU A 164 31.56 32.43 -25.89
N VAL A 165 32.82 32.16 -25.56
CA VAL A 165 33.51 30.93 -25.93
C VAL A 165 32.90 29.74 -25.18
N ASP A 166 32.60 29.89 -23.89
CA ASP A 166 31.92 28.86 -23.09
C ASP A 166 30.52 28.56 -23.65
N LEU A 167 29.80 29.60 -24.08
CA LEU A 167 28.47 29.44 -24.71
C LEU A 167 28.56 28.64 -26.02
N ALA A 168 29.55 28.94 -26.86
CA ALA A 168 29.76 28.22 -28.11
C ALA A 168 30.10 26.74 -27.86
N GLY A 169 31.03 26.47 -26.95
CA GLY A 169 31.40 25.10 -26.59
C GLY A 169 30.26 24.30 -25.96
N GLU A 170 29.39 24.93 -25.17
CA GLU A 170 28.19 24.27 -24.64
C GLU A 170 27.14 24.05 -25.74
N SER A 171 26.99 24.98 -26.68
CA SER A 171 26.09 24.84 -27.84
C SER A 171 26.48 23.65 -28.72
N ASP A 172 27.77 23.44 -28.97
CA ASP A 172 28.25 22.30 -29.77
C ASP A 172 27.93 20.97 -29.08
N LYS A 173 28.18 20.86 -27.77
CA LYS A 173 27.79 19.68 -26.97
C LYS A 173 26.27 19.46 -26.96
N MET A 174 25.49 20.53 -26.83
CA MET A 174 24.03 20.44 -26.91
C MET A 174 23.56 19.95 -28.28
N HIS A 175 24.27 20.33 -29.35
CA HIS A 175 23.97 19.85 -30.70
C HIS A 175 24.34 18.38 -30.88
N GLU A 176 25.53 17.96 -30.42
CA GLU A 176 25.95 16.55 -30.42
C GLU A 176 24.95 15.68 -29.63
N THR A 177 24.62 16.07 -28.40
CA THR A 177 23.63 15.34 -27.59
C THR A 177 22.23 15.32 -28.19
N TYR A 178 21.85 16.35 -28.98
CA TYR A 178 20.61 16.36 -29.72
C TYR A 178 20.63 15.34 -30.86
N LEU A 179 21.71 15.29 -31.64
CA LEU A 179 21.90 14.30 -32.71
C LEU A 179 21.93 12.88 -32.13
N ASP A 180 22.66 12.65 -31.04
CA ASP A 180 22.70 11.36 -30.34
C ASP A 180 21.30 10.92 -29.87
N ARG A 181 20.50 11.86 -29.33
CA ARG A 181 19.13 11.55 -28.91
C ARG A 181 18.24 11.20 -30.10
N LEU A 182 18.42 11.88 -31.23
CA LEU A 182 17.67 11.65 -32.46
C LEU A 182 18.02 10.27 -33.03
N GLU A 183 19.30 9.91 -33.04
CA GLU A 183 19.77 8.60 -33.43
C GLU A 183 19.30 7.50 -32.47
N GLN A 184 19.35 7.71 -31.17
CA GLN A 184 18.81 6.79 -30.17
C GLN A 184 17.30 6.59 -30.34
N ALA A 185 16.55 7.67 -30.62
CA ALA A 185 15.11 7.58 -30.88
C ALA A 185 14.82 6.76 -32.14
N ARG A 186 15.62 6.94 -33.20
CA ARG A 186 15.55 6.14 -34.43
C ARG A 186 15.85 4.67 -34.18
N LEU A 187 16.89 4.35 -33.40
CA LEU A 187 17.24 2.97 -33.06
C LEU A 187 16.17 2.31 -32.17
N ALA A 188 15.61 3.06 -31.21
CA ALA A 188 14.60 2.56 -30.28
C ALA A 188 13.23 2.34 -30.93
N SER A 189 12.89 3.08 -32.00
CA SER A 189 11.64 2.86 -32.76
C SER A 189 11.66 1.55 -33.55
N GLY A 190 12.83 0.89 -33.68
CA GLY A 190 12.97 -0.38 -34.39
C GLY A 190 12.81 -0.27 -35.92
N GLN A 191 12.78 0.95 -36.46
CA GLN A 191 12.80 1.22 -37.89
C GLN A 191 14.26 1.24 -38.36
N ALA A 192 14.71 0.14 -38.98
CA ALA A 192 16.06 0.00 -39.51
C ALA A 192 16.27 0.72 -40.86
N THR A 193 15.21 1.31 -41.43
CA THR A 193 15.25 2.08 -42.68
C THR A 193 15.07 3.56 -42.40
N ASP A 194 15.59 4.39 -43.31
CA ASP A 194 15.58 5.86 -43.30
C ASP A 194 14.17 6.49 -43.42
N ASP A 195 13.12 5.72 -43.08
CA ASP A 195 11.71 5.99 -43.38
C ASP A 195 10.94 6.44 -42.14
N GLY A 196 11.63 6.97 -41.12
CA GLY A 196 11.01 7.47 -39.88
C GLY A 196 10.06 8.66 -40.08
N GLN A 197 10.07 9.25 -41.29
CA GLN A 197 9.09 10.25 -41.73
C GLN A 197 8.06 9.71 -42.75
N GLU A 198 8.25 8.51 -43.31
CA GLU A 198 7.37 8.00 -44.37
C GLU A 198 6.18 7.19 -43.83
N THR A 199 6.25 6.61 -42.63
CA THR A 199 5.09 5.87 -42.07
C THR A 199 3.88 6.76 -41.76
N GLU A 200 4.05 8.06 -41.49
CA GLU A 200 2.92 9.00 -41.44
C GLU A 200 2.49 9.49 -42.83
N ALA A 201 3.37 9.43 -43.83
CA ALA A 201 3.10 9.86 -45.20
C ALA A 201 2.33 8.81 -46.02
N ASP A 202 2.52 7.51 -45.76
CA ASP A 202 1.89 6.42 -46.53
C ASP A 202 0.51 5.99 -45.99
N GLY A 203 -0.02 6.66 -44.96
CA GLY A 203 -1.38 6.41 -44.45
C GLY A 203 -1.66 5.00 -43.93
N ALA A 204 -0.63 4.14 -43.83
CA ALA A 204 -0.72 2.76 -43.38
C ALA A 204 -0.94 2.72 -41.86
N LEU A 205 -2.22 2.67 -41.46
CA LEU A 205 -2.60 2.50 -40.06
C LEU A 205 -2.15 1.14 -39.56
N THR A 206 -1.48 1.12 -38.41
CA THR A 206 -1.18 -0.12 -37.68
C THR A 206 -2.48 -0.81 -37.30
N ALA A 207 -2.54 -2.13 -37.46
CA ALA A 207 -3.73 -2.91 -37.12
C ALA A 207 -4.13 -2.68 -35.65
N ALA A 208 -5.45 -2.57 -35.41
CA ALA A 208 -5.97 -2.34 -34.07
C ALA A 208 -5.59 -3.50 -33.13
N ARG A 209 -5.05 -3.17 -31.95
CA ARG A 209 -4.72 -4.17 -30.92
C ARG A 209 -5.98 -4.89 -30.49
N GLU A 210 -5.96 -6.22 -30.55
CA GLU A 210 -7.09 -7.05 -30.18
C GLU A 210 -7.49 -6.84 -28.70
N ALA A 211 -8.79 -6.83 -28.43
CA ALA A 211 -9.33 -6.62 -27.08
C ALA A 211 -8.91 -7.72 -26.08
N ILE A 212 -8.43 -8.88 -26.57
CA ILE A 212 -7.95 -9.98 -25.72
C ILE A 212 -6.74 -9.55 -24.88
N PHE A 213 -5.87 -8.70 -25.42
CA PHE A 213 -4.68 -8.22 -24.72
C PHE A 213 -4.98 -7.29 -23.53
N SER A 214 -6.21 -6.77 -23.44
CA SER A 214 -6.65 -5.87 -22.36
C SER A 214 -7.42 -6.58 -21.24
N LYS A 215 -7.70 -7.90 -21.38
CA LYS A 215 -8.57 -8.63 -20.45
C LYS A 215 -8.06 -8.64 -19.00
N GLY A 216 -6.75 -8.59 -18.79
CA GLY A 216 -6.13 -8.54 -17.45
C GLY A 216 -6.20 -7.17 -16.76
N GLN A 217 -6.57 -6.10 -17.47
CA GLN A 217 -6.55 -4.73 -16.95
C GLN A 217 -7.93 -4.19 -16.56
N SER A 218 -8.93 -5.07 -16.46
CA SER A 218 -10.29 -4.66 -16.12
C SER A 218 -10.37 -4.07 -14.71
N LYS A 219 -11.11 -2.97 -14.54
CA LYS A 219 -11.43 -2.37 -13.23
C LYS A 219 -12.02 -3.38 -12.25
N ARG A 220 -12.83 -4.33 -12.74
CA ARG A 220 -13.41 -5.39 -11.90
C ARG A 220 -12.33 -6.25 -11.25
N ILE A 221 -11.31 -6.65 -12.01
CA ILE A 221 -10.22 -7.51 -11.52
C ILE A 221 -9.34 -6.73 -10.54
N TRP A 222 -9.01 -5.48 -10.87
CA TRP A 222 -8.24 -4.62 -9.97
C TRP A 222 -8.96 -4.34 -8.65
N ASN A 223 -10.28 -4.14 -8.66
CA ASN A 223 -11.05 -3.98 -7.43
C ASN A 223 -11.01 -5.24 -6.56
N GLU A 224 -11.13 -6.43 -7.16
CA GLU A 224 -10.99 -7.69 -6.43
C GLU A 224 -9.57 -7.86 -5.87
N LEU A 225 -8.54 -7.51 -6.64
CA LEU A 225 -7.15 -7.54 -6.18
C LEU A 225 -6.95 -6.64 -4.95
N TYR A 226 -7.38 -5.38 -4.98
CA TYR A 226 -7.22 -4.47 -3.85
C TYR A 226 -8.03 -4.91 -2.62
N LYS A 227 -9.21 -5.53 -2.82
CA LYS A 227 -9.97 -6.15 -1.73
C LYS A 227 -9.18 -7.27 -1.05
N VAL A 228 -8.52 -8.13 -1.84
CA VAL A 228 -7.68 -9.23 -1.32
C VAL A 228 -6.45 -8.68 -0.61
N ILE A 229 -5.78 -7.67 -1.18
CA ILE A 229 -4.65 -7.01 -0.53
C ILE A 229 -5.10 -6.42 0.82
N ASP A 230 -6.22 -5.72 0.88
CA ASP A 230 -6.68 -5.09 2.13
C ASP A 230 -7.08 -6.12 3.22
N SER A 231 -7.76 -7.19 2.83
CA SER A 231 -8.19 -8.26 3.75
C SER A 231 -7.09 -9.24 4.19
N SER A 232 -5.91 -9.21 3.55
CA SER A 232 -4.80 -10.10 3.87
C SER A 232 -3.78 -9.45 4.81
N ASP A 233 -3.22 -10.24 5.72
CA ASP A 233 -2.05 -9.85 6.53
C ASP A 233 -0.74 -10.14 5.78
N VAL A 234 -0.73 -11.20 4.97
CA VAL A 234 0.41 -11.67 4.19
C VAL A 234 -0.01 -11.81 2.73
N VAL A 235 0.77 -11.22 1.82
CA VAL A 235 0.59 -11.29 0.37
C VAL A 235 1.70 -12.14 -0.23
N ILE A 236 1.30 -13.21 -0.92
CA ILE A 236 2.21 -14.07 -1.66
C ILE A 236 2.10 -13.73 -3.13
N HIS A 237 3.22 -13.35 -3.73
CA HIS A 237 3.34 -13.03 -5.14
C HIS A 237 4.01 -14.21 -5.84
N VAL A 238 3.17 -15.01 -6.50
CA VAL A 238 3.60 -16.20 -7.23
C VAL A 238 4.17 -15.77 -8.58
N LEU A 239 5.39 -16.22 -8.88
CA LEU A 239 6.11 -15.94 -10.11
C LEU A 239 6.33 -17.23 -10.90
N ASP A 240 6.33 -17.15 -12.23
CA ASP A 240 6.66 -18.29 -13.10
C ASP A 240 8.18 -18.38 -13.23
N ALA A 241 8.76 -19.55 -12.90
CA ALA A 241 10.21 -19.72 -12.85
C ALA A 241 10.91 -19.56 -14.21
N ARG A 242 10.17 -19.66 -15.32
CA ARG A 242 10.71 -19.46 -16.69
C ARG A 242 10.99 -17.98 -16.99
N ASP A 243 10.14 -17.08 -16.49
CA ASP A 243 10.31 -15.63 -16.62
C ASP A 243 9.78 -14.92 -15.37
N PRO A 244 10.55 -14.93 -14.27
CA PRO A 244 10.14 -14.34 -13.01
C PRO A 244 10.11 -12.81 -13.08
N LEU A 245 10.90 -12.19 -13.97
CA LEU A 245 10.95 -10.72 -14.10
C LEU A 245 9.78 -10.19 -14.92
N GLY A 246 9.38 -10.88 -16.00
CA GLY A 246 8.22 -10.51 -16.81
C GLY A 246 6.89 -10.78 -16.10
N THR A 247 6.81 -11.80 -15.25
CA THR A 247 5.60 -12.09 -14.46
C THR A 247 5.48 -11.30 -13.16
N ARG A 248 6.48 -10.49 -12.81
CA ARG A 248 6.51 -9.68 -11.58
C ARG A 248 5.82 -8.32 -11.74
N CYS A 249 4.80 -8.08 -10.92
CA CYS A 249 4.10 -6.78 -10.89
C CYS A 249 4.73 -5.75 -9.92
N ARG A 250 5.63 -4.90 -10.42
CA ARG A 250 6.28 -3.82 -9.62
C ARG A 250 5.31 -2.78 -9.06
N SER A 251 4.20 -2.54 -9.75
CA SER A 251 3.18 -1.57 -9.33
C SER A 251 2.57 -1.95 -7.98
N VAL A 252 2.20 -3.24 -7.82
CA VAL A 252 1.62 -3.76 -6.58
C VAL A 252 2.65 -3.74 -5.45
N GLU A 253 3.91 -4.06 -5.73
CA GLU A 253 4.98 -4.01 -4.73
C GLU A 253 5.21 -2.60 -4.21
N LYS A 254 5.23 -1.62 -5.12
CA LYS A 254 5.34 -0.20 -4.77
C LYS A 254 4.15 0.22 -3.91
N TYR A 255 2.93 -0.14 -4.33
CA TYR A 255 1.71 0.15 -3.57
C TYR A 255 1.75 -0.43 -2.15
N ILE A 256 2.11 -1.72 -2.00
CA ILE A 256 2.22 -2.35 -0.67
C ILE A 256 3.29 -1.65 0.18
N ARG A 257 4.45 -1.31 -0.40
CA ARG A 257 5.53 -0.64 0.32
C ARG A 257 5.16 0.77 0.80
N GLU A 258 4.40 1.51 0.00
CA GLU A 258 4.05 2.91 0.27
C GLU A 258 2.79 3.01 1.16
N GLU A 259 1.72 2.30 0.80
CA GLU A 259 0.39 2.44 1.44
C GLU A 259 0.16 1.42 2.56
N ALA A 260 0.76 0.21 2.46
CA ALA A 260 0.51 -0.88 3.39
C ALA A 260 1.80 -1.56 3.92
N PRO A 261 2.73 -0.81 4.53
CA PRO A 261 4.04 -1.33 4.97
C PRO A 261 3.95 -2.40 6.08
N HIS A 262 2.79 -2.53 6.72
CA HIS A 262 2.52 -3.54 7.74
C HIS A 262 2.19 -4.91 7.15
N LYS A 263 1.86 -4.98 5.86
CA LYS A 263 1.59 -6.24 5.16
C LYS A 263 2.90 -6.86 4.70
N HIS A 264 3.02 -8.17 4.85
CA HIS A 264 4.24 -8.89 4.48
C HIS A 264 4.13 -9.40 3.04
N LEU A 265 5.14 -9.11 2.21
CA LEU A 265 5.20 -9.54 0.82
C LEU A 265 6.26 -10.64 0.68
N LEU A 266 5.85 -11.80 0.13
CA LEU A 266 6.74 -12.93 -0.15
C LEU A 266 6.66 -13.33 -1.62
N PHE A 267 7.79 -13.71 -2.20
CA PHE A 267 7.84 -14.28 -3.55
C PHE A 267 7.85 -15.80 -3.48
N VAL A 268 7.07 -16.44 -4.35
CA VAL A 268 7.07 -17.90 -4.52
C VAL A 268 7.32 -18.19 -6.00
N LEU A 269 8.44 -18.85 -6.28
CA LEU A 269 8.73 -19.35 -7.63
C LEU A 269 7.93 -20.64 -7.85
N ASN A 270 7.14 -20.65 -8.92
CA ASN A 270 6.32 -21.78 -9.32
C ASN A 270 6.73 -22.28 -10.71
N LYS A 271 6.39 -23.54 -11.04
CA LYS A 271 6.78 -24.24 -12.28
C LYS A 271 8.29 -24.47 -12.43
N CYS A 272 8.96 -24.77 -11.30
CA CYS A 272 10.39 -25.07 -11.29
C CYS A 272 10.74 -26.37 -12.02
N ASP A 273 9.76 -27.22 -12.32
CA ASP A 273 9.89 -28.43 -13.14
C ASP A 273 10.23 -28.12 -14.61
N LEU A 274 9.85 -26.92 -15.09
CA LEU A 274 10.03 -26.52 -16.49
C LEU A 274 11.42 -25.94 -16.78
N ILE A 275 12.27 -25.80 -15.76
CA ILE A 275 13.63 -25.27 -15.89
C ILE A 275 14.62 -26.24 -15.23
N PRO A 276 15.89 -26.25 -15.68
CA PRO A 276 16.91 -27.02 -14.99
C PRO A 276 17.05 -26.57 -13.53
N THR A 277 17.33 -27.50 -12.62
CA THR A 277 17.50 -27.23 -11.19
C THR A 277 18.58 -26.17 -10.92
N SER A 278 19.64 -26.17 -11.73
CA SER A 278 20.72 -25.18 -11.66
C SER A 278 20.24 -23.74 -11.93
N VAL A 279 19.22 -23.57 -12.78
CA VAL A 279 18.61 -22.27 -13.06
C VAL A 279 17.68 -21.89 -11.91
N ALA A 280 16.87 -22.84 -11.42
CA ALA A 280 15.95 -22.58 -10.31
C ALA A 280 16.66 -22.06 -9.05
N ILE A 281 17.82 -22.63 -8.70
CA ILE A 281 18.63 -22.20 -7.56
C ILE A 281 19.19 -20.79 -7.77
N LYS A 282 19.64 -20.46 -8.99
CA LYS A 282 20.21 -19.13 -9.32
C LYS A 282 19.16 -18.02 -9.37
N VAL A 283 17.91 -18.36 -9.68
CA VAL A 283 16.80 -17.41 -9.76
C VAL A 283 16.29 -17.03 -8.36
N GLY A 284 16.44 -17.92 -7.37
CA GLY A 284 16.24 -17.58 -5.96
C GLY A 284 17.25 -16.54 -5.47
N PRO A 285 16.99 -15.85 -4.34
CA PRO A 285 18.05 -15.11 -3.66
C PRO A 285 19.23 -16.08 -3.40
N PRO A 286 20.48 -15.61 -3.40
CA PRO A 286 21.62 -16.47 -3.09
C PRO A 286 21.33 -17.13 -1.74
N LEU A 287 21.18 -18.45 -1.76
CA LEU A 287 21.27 -19.25 -0.55
C LEU A 287 22.71 -19.07 -0.10
N ASP A 288 22.94 -18.30 0.95
CA ASP A 288 24.25 -18.27 1.59
C ASP A 288 24.66 -19.74 1.82
N PRO A 289 25.86 -20.14 1.36
CA PRO A 289 26.31 -21.50 1.57
C PRO A 289 26.39 -21.69 3.08
N VAL A 290 25.47 -22.50 3.62
CA VAL A 290 25.62 -23.06 4.95
C VAL A 290 26.99 -23.69 4.98
N MET A 291 27.79 -23.24 5.95
CA MET A 291 29.13 -23.73 6.23
C MET A 291 29.11 -25.26 6.24
N ASP A 292 29.67 -25.88 5.21
CA ASP A 292 30.17 -27.24 5.27
C ASP A 292 31.38 -27.21 6.22
N VAL A 293 31.15 -27.70 7.45
CA VAL A 293 32.16 -28.17 8.40
C VAL A 293 31.79 -29.59 8.77
#